data_AF-A0A222VNF1-F1
#
_entry.id   AF-A0A222VNF1-F1
#
_cell.length_a   1.000
_cell.length_b   1.000
_cell.length_c   1.000
_cell.angle_alpha   90.00
_cell.angle_beta   90.00
_cell.angle_gamma   90.00
#
_symmetry.space_group_name_H-M   'P 1'
#
loop_
_entity.id
_entity.type
_entity.pdbx_description
1 polymer ?
#
loop_
_entity_poly.entity_id
_entity_poly.type
_entity_poly.pdbx_seq_one_letter_code
_entity_poly.pdbx_strand_id
1 'polypeptide(L)'
;MGITGLILGAIAAAALGGGTFLTYLSYSYLQDGDRVVLQETTAWSTSFDPMPDAETLASVVGDSHPPYFGIPFVAGAFLLLLFTAVRAWARDGRARRAAGIGVAATGGGIVASAGMLALSVSGTMSNAKVQTLSGGSSWEQAYATGAGLWVLLAGSVVAAVAAILAVCSTRR
;
A
#
# COMPACT_ATOMS: atom_id res chain seq x y z
N MET A 1 27.23 2.59 6.10
CA MET A 1 25.88 3.19 6.26
C MET A 1 25.78 3.89 7.60
N GLY A 2 25.88 5.21 7.61
CA GLY A 2 25.63 6.05 8.79
C GLY A 2 24.25 6.69 8.69
N ILE A 3 24.20 8.00 8.98
CA ILE A 3 23.01 8.87 8.95
C ILE A 3 22.17 8.72 7.67
N THR A 4 22.79 8.51 6.50
CA THR A 4 22.07 8.29 5.22
C THR A 4 21.08 7.13 5.27
N GLY A 5 21.44 6.01 5.92
CA GLY A 5 20.54 4.86 6.05
C GLY A 5 19.34 5.17 6.94
N LEU A 6 19.55 5.96 8.00
CA LEU A 6 18.50 6.45 8.88
C LEU A 6 17.56 7.41 8.16
N ILE A 7 18.10 8.35 7.37
CA ILE A 7 17.28 9.29 6.57
C ILE A 7 16.38 8.52 5.60
N LEU A 8 16.95 7.57 4.85
CA LEU A 8 16.16 6.75 3.93
C LEU A 8 15.10 5.91 4.67
N GLY A 9 15.46 5.33 5.81
CA GLY A 9 14.52 4.59 6.66
C GLY A 9 13.38 5.47 7.18
N ALA A 10 13.67 6.70 7.60
CA ALA A 10 12.68 7.66 8.07
C ALA A 10 11.75 8.14 6.96
N ILE A 11 12.29 8.46 5.78
CA ILE A 11 11.50 8.84 4.60
C ILE A 11 10.57 7.69 4.19
N ALA A 12 11.11 6.47 4.10
CA ALA A 12 10.31 5.29 3.77
C ALA A 12 9.23 5.05 4.83
N ALA A 13 9.56 5.12 6.12
CA ALA A 13 8.60 4.91 7.19
C ALA A 13 7.48 5.97 7.19
N ALA A 14 7.80 7.24 6.96
CA ALA A 14 6.82 8.31 6.85
C ALA A 14 5.91 8.13 5.63
N ALA A 15 6.48 7.80 4.46
CA ALA A 15 5.72 7.55 3.24
C ALA A 15 4.80 6.33 3.37
N LEU A 16 5.31 5.21 3.90
CA LEU A 16 4.54 3.99 4.08
C LEU A 16 3.45 4.17 5.14
N GLY A 17 3.79 4.72 6.30
CA GLY A 17 2.82 4.99 7.37
C GLY A 17 1.73 5.96 6.94
N GLY A 18 2.11 7.14 6.42
CA GLY A 18 1.17 8.16 5.95
C GLY A 18 0.36 7.69 4.74
N GLY A 19 1.00 7.00 3.79
CA GLY A 19 0.37 6.47 2.58
C GLY A 19 -0.76 5.47 2.86
N THR A 20 -0.71 4.75 3.99
CA THR A 20 -1.78 3.80 4.36
C THR A 20 -3.14 4.47 4.59
N PHE A 21 -3.15 5.76 4.96
CA PHE A 21 -4.38 6.55 5.20
C PHE A 21 -4.90 7.25 3.96
N LEU A 22 -4.12 7.26 2.87
CA LEU A 22 -4.54 7.86 1.61
C LEU A 22 -5.33 6.84 0.79
N THR A 23 -6.31 7.31 0.04
CA THR A 23 -7.05 6.51 -0.94
C THR A 23 -6.07 5.96 -1.97
N TYR A 24 -6.02 4.63 -2.11
CA TYR A 24 -5.20 3.97 -3.12
C TYR A 24 -6.03 3.49 -4.31
N LEU A 25 -7.34 3.32 -4.12
CA LEU A 25 -8.26 2.88 -5.15
C LEU A 25 -9.63 3.52 -4.94
N SER A 26 -10.22 4.01 -6.02
CA SER A 26 -11.58 4.53 -6.02
C SER A 26 -12.39 3.92 -7.16
N TYR A 27 -13.66 3.66 -6.89
CA TYR A 27 -14.64 3.11 -7.81
C TYR A 27 -15.81 4.08 -7.93
N SER A 28 -16.17 4.46 -9.15
CA SER A 28 -17.41 5.21 -9.40
C SER A 28 -18.40 4.31 -10.11
N TYR A 29 -19.59 4.17 -9.52
CA TYR A 29 -20.74 3.54 -10.14
C TYR A 29 -21.52 4.62 -10.88
N LEU A 30 -21.63 4.46 -12.20
CA LEU A 30 -22.38 5.35 -13.08
C LEU A 30 -23.69 4.67 -13.47
N GLN A 31 -24.80 5.40 -13.40
CA GLN A 31 -26.10 5.02 -13.94
C GLN A 31 -26.50 6.09 -14.94
N ASP A 32 -26.76 5.69 -16.19
CA ASP A 32 -27.12 6.62 -17.29
C ASP A 32 -26.12 7.78 -17.51
N GLY A 33 -24.84 7.56 -17.15
CA GLY A 33 -23.76 8.53 -17.26
C GLY A 33 -23.54 9.41 -16.02
N ASP A 34 -24.44 9.37 -15.04
CA ASP A 34 -24.33 10.11 -13.78
C ASP A 34 -23.74 9.24 -12.66
N ARG A 35 -22.86 9.82 -11.84
CA ARG A 35 -22.23 9.14 -10.70
C ARG A 35 -23.24 8.94 -9.58
N VAL A 36 -23.60 7.68 -9.33
CA VAL A 36 -24.56 7.29 -8.29
C VAL A 36 -23.89 6.94 -6.98
N VAL A 37 -22.71 6.30 -7.02
CA VAL A 37 -21.93 5.93 -5.82
C VAL A 37 -20.44 6.07 -6.11
N LEU A 38 -19.72 6.73 -5.22
CA LEU A 38 -18.25 6.71 -5.15
C LEU A 38 -17.82 5.82 -3.99
N GLN A 39 -17.11 4.75 -4.27
CA GLN A 39 -16.42 3.95 -3.27
C GLN A 39 -14.94 4.34 -3.23
N GLU A 40 -14.40 4.62 -2.06
CA GLU A 40 -12.98 4.88 -1.86
C GLU A 40 -12.39 3.86 -0.90
N THR A 41 -11.23 3.32 -1.25
CA THR A 41 -10.53 2.33 -0.44
C THR A 41 -9.15 2.86 -0.03
N THR A 42 -8.92 2.86 1.28
CA THR A 42 -7.63 3.06 1.94
C THR A 42 -7.08 1.72 2.41
N ALA A 43 -5.85 1.67 2.92
CA ALA A 43 -5.26 0.43 3.41
C ALA A 43 -5.96 -0.14 4.67
N TRP A 44 -6.89 0.62 5.25
CA TRP A 44 -7.58 0.32 6.51
C TRP A 44 -9.09 0.14 6.36
N SER A 45 -9.71 0.83 5.40
CA SER A 45 -11.16 0.89 5.30
C SER A 45 -11.62 1.22 3.88
N THR A 46 -12.87 0.90 3.61
CA THR A 46 -13.60 1.32 2.42
C THR A 46 -14.75 2.23 2.84
N SER A 47 -14.91 3.37 2.17
CA SER A 47 -16.01 4.32 2.36
C SER A 47 -16.84 4.46 1.09
N PHE A 48 -18.10 4.88 1.23
CA PHE A 48 -19.02 5.10 0.13
C PHE A 48 -19.66 6.48 0.23
N ASP A 49 -19.83 7.15 -0.90
CA ASP A 49 -20.50 8.45 -1.01
C ASP A 49 -21.34 8.54 -2.29
N PRO A 50 -22.69 8.58 -2.19
CA PRO A 50 -23.51 8.32 -1.01
C PRO A 50 -23.46 6.84 -0.56
N MET A 51 -23.92 6.57 0.67
CA MET A 51 -24.02 5.19 1.19
C MET A 51 -25.04 4.40 0.36
N PRO A 52 -24.67 3.22 -0.20
CA PRO A 52 -25.60 2.39 -0.98
C PRO A 52 -26.72 1.83 -0.09
N ASP A 53 -27.85 1.49 -0.70
CA ASP A 53 -28.86 0.67 -0.04
C ASP A 53 -28.33 -0.76 0.22
N ALA A 54 -29.02 -1.52 1.08
CA ALA A 54 -28.54 -2.84 1.51
C ALA A 54 -28.44 -3.85 0.35
N GLU A 55 -29.25 -3.71 -0.69
CA GLU A 55 -29.27 -4.58 -1.87
C GLU A 55 -28.09 -4.31 -2.80
N THR A 56 -27.78 -3.04 -3.04
CA THR A 56 -26.59 -2.61 -3.79
C THR A 56 -25.32 -2.93 -3.02
N LEU A 57 -25.31 -2.73 -1.69
CA LEU A 57 -24.17 -3.08 -0.85
C LEU A 57 -23.88 -4.59 -0.91
N ALA A 58 -24.92 -5.44 -0.86
CA ALA A 58 -24.76 -6.89 -0.93
C ALA A 58 -24.24 -7.36 -2.31
N SER A 59 -24.70 -6.75 -3.39
CA SER A 59 -24.27 -7.10 -4.76
C SER A 59 -22.89 -6.54 -5.13
N VAL A 60 -22.47 -5.42 -4.53
CA VAL A 60 -21.17 -4.78 -4.76
C VAL A 60 -20.07 -5.31 -3.83
N VAL A 61 -20.40 -5.56 -2.56
CA VAL A 61 -19.43 -5.87 -1.49
C VAL A 61 -19.41 -7.35 -1.12
N GLY A 62 -20.44 -8.13 -1.49
CA GLY A 62 -20.64 -9.51 -1.03
C GLY A 62 -19.44 -10.45 -1.23
N ASP A 63 -18.68 -10.28 -2.31
CA ASP A 63 -17.51 -11.11 -2.63
C ASP A 63 -16.16 -10.36 -2.55
N SER A 64 -16.20 -9.04 -2.36
CA SER A 64 -15.00 -8.20 -2.40
C SER A 64 -14.48 -7.96 -0.99
N HIS A 65 -13.54 -8.80 -0.54
CA HIS A 65 -12.74 -8.51 0.66
C HIS A 65 -11.48 -7.76 0.23
N PRO A 66 -11.47 -6.40 0.19
CA PRO A 66 -10.26 -5.67 -0.14
C PRO A 66 -9.17 -6.06 0.88
N PRO A 67 -8.01 -6.54 0.44
CA PRO A 67 -6.95 -6.94 1.35
C PRO A 67 -6.46 -5.71 2.15
N TYR A 68 -6.58 -5.78 3.46
CA TYR A 68 -6.13 -4.74 4.38
C TYR A 68 -4.60 -4.72 4.47
N PHE A 69 -3.97 -3.91 3.62
CA PHE A 69 -2.52 -3.76 3.60
C PHE A 69 -1.98 -2.79 4.67
N GLY A 70 -2.83 -2.17 5.47
CA GLY A 70 -2.42 -1.19 6.48
C GLY A 70 -1.43 -1.74 7.50
N ILE A 71 -1.75 -2.90 8.08
CA ILE A 71 -0.92 -3.58 9.09
C ILE A 71 0.48 -3.93 8.55
N PRO A 72 0.64 -4.65 7.42
CA PRO A 72 1.96 -5.01 6.94
C PRO A 72 2.82 -3.79 6.59
N PHE A 73 2.25 -2.72 6.01
CA PHE A 73 3.01 -1.50 5.71
C PHE A 73 3.43 -0.72 6.96
N VAL A 74 2.54 -0.55 7.96
CA VAL A 74 2.90 0.15 9.20
C VAL A 74 3.89 -0.64 10.04
N ALA A 75 3.71 -1.96 10.16
CA ALA A 75 4.66 -2.82 10.86
C ALA A 75 6.03 -2.81 10.15
N GLY A 76 6.03 -2.91 8.82
CA GLY A 76 7.25 -2.79 8.01
C GLY A 76 7.93 -1.43 8.18
N ALA A 77 7.18 -0.33 8.14
CA ALA A 77 7.68 1.02 8.36
C ALA A 77 8.37 1.17 9.72
N PHE A 78 7.73 0.68 10.79
CA PHE A 78 8.28 0.73 12.14
C PHE A 78 9.56 -0.08 12.27
N LEU A 79 9.57 -1.32 11.78
CA LEU A 79 10.75 -2.18 11.81
C LEU A 79 11.90 -1.60 10.99
N LEU A 80 11.61 -1.02 9.83
CA LEU A 80 12.62 -0.40 8.98
C LEU A 80 13.25 0.81 9.69
N LEU A 81 12.43 1.66 10.30
CA LEU A 81 12.91 2.80 11.10
C LEU A 81 13.76 2.33 12.29
N LEU A 82 13.29 1.33 13.02
CA LEU A 82 14.01 0.77 14.16
C LEU A 82 15.38 0.23 13.75
N PHE A 83 15.44 -0.63 12.74
CA PHE A 83 16.71 -1.24 12.33
C PHE A 83 17.66 -0.24 11.68
N THR A 84 17.16 0.74 10.92
CA THR A 84 18.01 1.82 10.37
C THR A 84 18.57 2.72 11.47
N ALA A 85 17.79 3.02 12.52
CA ALA A 85 18.24 3.77 13.70
C ALA A 85 19.29 3.00 14.50
N VAL A 86 19.03 1.73 14.83
CA VAL A 86 19.99 0.88 15.53
C VAL A 86 21.28 0.75 14.73
N ARG A 87 21.20 0.57 13.41
CA ARG A 87 22.40 0.51 12.54
C ARG A 87 23.20 1.81 12.49
N ALA A 88 22.54 2.96 12.65
CA ALA A 88 23.19 4.27 12.63
C ALA A 88 23.90 4.58 13.96
N TRP A 89 23.34 4.16 15.10
CA TRP A 89 23.83 4.56 16.43
C TRP A 89 24.51 3.44 17.23
N ALA A 90 24.39 2.18 16.82
CA ALA A 90 25.09 1.08 17.49
C ALA A 90 26.61 1.27 17.41
N ARG A 91 27.26 1.25 18.58
CA ARG A 91 28.72 1.29 18.72
C ARG A 91 29.35 -0.10 18.59
N ASP A 92 28.60 -1.15 18.91
CA ASP A 92 29.02 -2.55 18.72
C ASP A 92 28.83 -2.98 17.26
N GLY A 93 29.90 -3.50 16.65
CA GLY A 93 29.90 -4.03 15.30
C GLY A 93 28.94 -5.21 15.09
N ARG A 94 28.71 -6.04 16.12
CA ARG A 94 27.74 -7.15 16.05
C ARG A 94 26.31 -6.64 15.96
N ALA A 95 25.93 -5.73 16.86
CA ALA A 95 24.61 -5.08 16.84
C ALA A 95 24.38 -4.34 15.52
N ARG A 96 25.39 -3.62 15.02
CA ARG A 96 25.32 -2.91 13.73
C ARG A 96 25.11 -3.86 12.56
N ARG A 97 25.78 -5.01 12.55
CA ARG A 97 25.63 -6.06 11.51
C ARG A 97 24.24 -6.70 11.56
N ALA A 98 23.78 -7.07 12.75
CA ALA A 98 22.43 -7.64 12.95
C ALA A 98 21.34 -6.67 12.48
N ALA A 99 21.46 -5.38 12.82
CA ALA A 99 20.54 -4.36 12.33
C ALA A 99 20.57 -4.22 10.80
N GLY A 100 21.72 -4.40 10.15
CA GLY A 100 21.81 -4.44 8.68
C GLY A 100 21.02 -5.58 8.03
N ILE A 101 21.01 -6.76 8.67
CA ILE A 101 20.19 -7.90 8.25
C ILE A 101 18.72 -7.57 8.44
N GLY A 102 18.36 -6.95 9.57
CA GLY A 102 17.00 -6.46 9.84
C GLY A 102 16.51 -5.49 8.76
N VAL A 103 17.31 -4.47 8.39
CA VAL A 103 16.97 -3.54 7.30
C VAL A 103 16.74 -4.28 5.98
N ALA A 104 17.59 -5.25 5.64
CA ALA A 104 17.47 -6.02 4.40
C ALA A 104 16.19 -6.89 4.38
N ALA A 105 15.92 -7.60 5.47
CA ALA A 105 14.75 -8.46 5.61
C ALA A 105 13.44 -7.66 5.59
N THR A 106 13.38 -6.57 6.37
CA THR A 106 12.21 -5.69 6.40
C THR A 106 11.99 -5.01 5.06
N GLY A 107 13.03 -4.48 4.41
CA GLY A 107 12.91 -3.89 3.09
C GLY A 107 12.40 -4.87 2.03
N GLY A 108 12.88 -6.13 2.06
CA GLY A 108 12.34 -7.19 1.21
C GLY A 108 10.85 -7.47 1.45
N GLY A 109 10.43 -7.53 2.72
CA GLY A 109 9.02 -7.71 3.09
C GLY A 109 8.11 -6.56 2.65
N ILE A 110 8.59 -5.31 2.74
CA ILE A 110 7.87 -4.14 2.24
C ILE A 110 7.69 -4.22 0.72
N VAL A 111 8.74 -4.55 -0.02
CA VAL A 111 8.69 -4.68 -1.48
C VAL A 111 7.72 -5.80 -1.90
N ALA A 112 7.74 -6.94 -1.20
CA ALA A 112 6.79 -8.02 -1.45
C ALA A 112 5.33 -7.57 -1.22
N SER A 113 5.08 -6.86 -0.11
CA SER A 113 3.75 -6.32 0.21
C SER A 113 3.27 -5.32 -0.85
N ALA A 114 4.18 -4.46 -1.33
CA ALA A 114 3.89 -3.52 -2.41
C ALA A 114 3.59 -4.20 -3.75
N GLY A 115 4.31 -5.28 -4.07
CA GLY A 115 4.03 -6.11 -5.24
C GLY A 115 2.65 -6.77 -5.15
N MET A 116 2.29 -7.30 -3.97
CA MET A 116 0.96 -7.88 -3.74
C MET A 116 -0.15 -6.83 -3.84
N LEU A 117 0.05 -5.62 -3.29
CA LEU A 117 -0.89 -4.51 -3.45
C LEU A 117 -1.07 -4.13 -4.93
N ALA A 118 0.04 -3.98 -5.67
CA ALA A 118 -0.01 -3.62 -7.09
C ALA A 118 -0.74 -4.69 -7.93
N LEU A 119 -0.47 -5.97 -7.66
CA LEU A 119 -1.19 -7.09 -8.30
C LEU A 119 -2.67 -7.11 -7.93
N SER A 120 -3.01 -6.82 -6.67
CA SER A 120 -4.40 -6.71 -6.23
C SER A 120 -5.12 -5.59 -6.96
N VAL A 121 -4.54 -4.39 -7.03
CA VAL A 121 -5.12 -3.25 -7.74
C VAL A 121 -5.25 -3.54 -9.24
N SER A 122 -4.21 -4.10 -9.87
CA SER A 122 -4.23 -4.48 -11.27
C SER A 122 -5.30 -5.54 -11.57
N GLY A 123 -5.45 -6.54 -10.69
CA GLY A 123 -6.46 -7.58 -10.82
C GLY A 123 -7.87 -7.01 -10.68
N THR A 124 -8.08 -6.10 -9.74
CA THR A 124 -9.35 -5.40 -9.57
C THR A 124 -9.70 -4.56 -10.80
N MET A 125 -8.75 -3.81 -11.37
CA MET A 125 -8.97 -3.04 -12.61
C MET A 125 -9.24 -3.94 -13.82
N SER A 126 -8.61 -5.12 -13.89
CA SER A 126 -8.85 -6.08 -14.98
C SER A 126 -10.23 -6.75 -14.90
N ASN A 127 -10.87 -6.75 -13.72
CA ASN A 127 -12.22 -7.27 -13.52
C ASN A 127 -13.31 -6.21 -13.71
N ALA A 128 -12.96 -5.05 -14.27
CA ALA A 128 -13.91 -4.05 -14.73
C ALA A 128 -14.92 -4.68 -15.71
N LYS A 129 -16.09 -5.05 -15.20
CA LYS A 129 -17.19 -5.57 -16.00
C LYS A 129 -18.23 -4.46 -16.11
N VAL A 130 -18.57 -4.08 -17.34
CA VAL A 130 -19.84 -3.43 -17.63
C VAL A 130 -20.93 -4.47 -17.38
N GLN A 131 -21.64 -4.37 -16.26
CA GLN A 131 -22.77 -5.25 -15.98
C GLN A 131 -24.05 -4.57 -16.46
N THR A 132 -24.54 -5.01 -17.61
CA THR A 132 -25.85 -4.58 -18.11
C THR A 132 -26.93 -5.34 -17.33
N LEU A 133 -27.68 -4.64 -16.48
CA LEU A 133 -28.81 -5.28 -15.80
C LEU A 133 -29.95 -5.55 -16.80
N SER A 134 -30.64 -6.68 -16.60
CA SER A 134 -31.87 -7.04 -17.33
C SER A 134 -32.99 -6.07 -16.98
N GLY A 135 -33.02 -4.94 -17.67
CA GLY A 135 -33.98 -3.84 -17.45
C GLY A 135 -33.70 -2.56 -18.25
N GLY A 136 -32.55 -2.45 -18.91
CA GLY A 136 -32.22 -1.31 -19.79
C GLY A 136 -31.38 -0.21 -19.14
N SER A 137 -31.13 -0.28 -17.82
CA SER A 137 -30.14 0.56 -17.13
C SER A 137 -28.76 -0.10 -17.16
N SER A 138 -27.76 0.61 -17.69
CA SER A 138 -26.37 0.16 -17.71
C SER A 138 -25.63 0.71 -16.49
N TRP A 139 -25.05 -0.17 -15.67
CA TRP A 139 -24.13 0.23 -14.61
C TRP A 139 -22.70 0.15 -15.13
N GLU A 140 -22.04 1.30 -15.23
CA GLU A 140 -20.64 1.37 -15.61
C GLU A 140 -19.77 1.57 -14.36
N GLN A 141 -18.71 0.77 -14.23
CA GLN A 141 -17.74 0.88 -13.15
C GLN A 141 -16.48 1.57 -13.66
N ALA A 142 -16.27 2.82 -13.23
CA ALA A 142 -15.04 3.56 -13.52
C ALA A 142 -14.03 3.40 -12.37
N TYR A 143 -12.79 3.03 -12.72
CA TYR A 143 -11.72 2.79 -11.76
C TYR A 143 -10.68 3.90 -11.84
N ALA A 144 -10.21 4.37 -10.68
CA ALA A 144 -9.07 5.27 -10.61
C ALA A 144 -8.09 4.84 -9.51
N THR A 145 -6.79 4.95 -9.80
CA THR A 145 -5.75 4.81 -8.77
C THR A 145 -5.63 6.11 -8.00
N GLY A 146 -5.65 6.02 -6.67
CA GLY A 146 -5.50 7.17 -5.79
C GLY A 146 -4.04 7.47 -5.46
N ALA A 147 -3.79 8.65 -4.90
CA ALA A 147 -2.45 9.10 -4.50
C ALA A 147 -1.77 8.13 -3.50
N GLY A 148 -2.55 7.43 -2.67
CA GLY A 148 -2.03 6.47 -1.70
C GLY A 148 -1.25 5.33 -2.33
N LEU A 149 -1.69 4.81 -3.49
CA LEU A 149 -0.96 3.75 -4.19
C LEU A 149 0.45 4.21 -4.55
N TRP A 150 0.56 5.40 -5.15
CA TRP A 150 1.83 5.96 -5.61
C TRP A 150 2.77 6.28 -4.44
N VAL A 151 2.23 6.81 -3.34
CA VAL A 151 3.01 7.08 -2.13
C VAL A 151 3.54 5.78 -1.51
N LEU A 152 2.72 4.72 -1.45
CA LEU A 152 3.14 3.41 -0.93
C LEU A 152 4.21 2.76 -1.83
N LEU A 153 4.06 2.84 -3.15
CA LEU A 153 5.07 2.35 -4.09
C LEU A 153 6.38 3.13 -3.97
N ALA A 154 6.33 4.46 -3.92
CA ALA A 154 7.51 5.30 -3.73
C ALA A 154 8.22 4.99 -2.41
N GLY A 155 7.48 4.89 -1.30
CA GLY A 155 8.02 4.48 0.00
C GLY A 155 8.69 3.10 -0.04
N SER A 156 8.11 2.15 -0.78
CA SER A 156 8.65 0.81 -0.97
C SER A 156 9.95 0.79 -1.79
N VAL A 157 10.05 1.64 -2.81
CA VAL A 157 11.30 1.83 -3.56
C VAL A 157 12.40 2.39 -2.66
N VAL A 158 12.08 3.40 -1.83
CA VAL A 158 13.06 3.94 -0.87
C VAL A 158 13.50 2.88 0.15
N ALA A 159 12.56 2.04 0.64
CA ALA A 159 12.88 0.91 1.50
C ALA A 159 13.80 -0.11 0.81
N ALA A 160 13.59 -0.38 -0.49
CA ALA A 160 14.45 -1.27 -1.27
C ALA A 160 15.87 -0.71 -1.40
N VAL A 161 16.01 0.60 -1.66
CA VAL A 161 17.32 1.26 -1.70
C VAL A 161 18.03 1.16 -0.35
N ALA A 162 17.31 1.37 0.75
CA ALA A 162 17.85 1.18 2.09
C ALA A 162 18.30 -0.28 2.33
N ALA A 163 17.53 -1.27 1.88
CA ALA A 163 17.91 -2.68 1.98
C ALA A 163 19.16 -3.01 1.16
N ILE A 164 19.24 -2.57 -0.09
CA ILE A 164 20.40 -2.81 -0.97
C ILE A 164 21.66 -2.22 -0.35
N LEU A 165 21.60 -0.96 0.11
CA LEU A 165 22.73 -0.32 0.77
C LEU A 165 23.13 -1.06 2.06
N ALA A 166 22.17 -1.67 2.78
CA ALA A 166 22.44 -2.47 3.98
C ALA A 166 23.22 -3.73 3.66
N VAL A 167 22.81 -4.45 2.63
CA VAL A 167 23.50 -5.65 2.13
C VAL A 167 24.89 -5.30 1.59
N CYS A 168 25.01 -4.23 0.80
CA CYS A 168 26.31 -3.84 0.23
C CYS A 168 27.32 -3.43 1.31
N SER A 169 26.85 -2.84 2.41
CA SER A 169 27.73 -2.35 3.48
C SER A 169 28.02 -3.38 4.59
N THR A 170 27.43 -4.56 4.56
CA THR A 170 27.83 -5.70 5.41
C THR A 170 28.83 -6.65 4.73
N ARG A 171 29.04 -6.51 3.42
CA ARG A 171 30.04 -7.27 2.64
C ARG A 171 31.42 -6.60 2.57
N ARG A 172 31.55 -5.38 3.10
CA ARG A 172 32.80 -4.64 3.26
C ARG A 172 33.20 -4.65 4.72
#